data_AF-A0A034WMK2-F1
#
_entry.id   AF-A0A034WMK2-F1
#
_cell.length_a   1.000
_cell.length_b   1.000
_cell.length_c   1.000
_cell.angle_alpha   90.00
_cell.angle_beta   90.00
_cell.angle_gamma   90.00
#
_symmetry.space_group_name_H-M   'P 1'
#
loop_
_entity.id
_entity.type
_entity.pdbx_description
1 polymer ?
#
loop_
_entity_poly.entity_id
_entity_poly.type
_entity_poly.pdbx_seq_one_letter_code
_entity_poly.pdbx_strand_id
1 'polypeptide(L)'
;FEEWRKCKIERNSRLVNYVCTKFSATDVTPDTQKKIKLKISSVSSKFSKKWTETNMMIERFLNKNRSWLEGADLQFYLQMEHPCPTSSTGSNRPEGRPKKKFEESSFITKKPRVEDLLESRSAIELTVAAEVANRLEGNKNIATSIKV
;
A
#
# COMPACT_ATOMS: atom_id res chain seq x y z
N PHE A 1 -20.72 5.31 21.24
CA PHE A 1 -21.33 4.24 22.06
C PHE A 1 -22.72 3.86 21.57
N GLU A 2 -23.64 4.81 21.37
CA GLU A 2 -25.01 4.49 20.94
C GLU A 2 -25.08 3.70 19.62
N GLU A 3 -24.35 4.12 18.59
CA GLU A 3 -24.32 3.39 17.31
C GLU A 3 -23.76 1.97 17.46
N TRP A 4 -22.77 1.78 18.36
CA TRP A 4 -22.20 0.48 18.65
C TRP A 4 -23.23 -0.47 19.31
N ARG A 5 -24.17 0.07 20.11
CA ARG A 5 -25.20 -0.71 20.80
C ARG A 5 -26.32 -1.20 19.87
N LYS A 6 -26.64 -0.45 18.81
CA LYS A 6 -27.82 -0.69 17.96
C LYS A 6 -27.84 -2.06 17.29
N CYS A 7 -26.70 -2.64 16.95
CA CYS A 7 -26.65 -3.95 16.31
C CYS A 7 -25.49 -4.81 16.82
N LYS A 8 -25.73 -6.12 16.97
CA LYS A 8 -24.67 -7.10 17.28
C LYS A 8 -24.06 -7.71 16.02
N ILE A 9 -24.88 -7.92 14.99
CA ILE A 9 -24.47 -8.52 13.72
C ILE A 9 -23.80 -7.43 12.88
N GLU A 10 -22.61 -7.74 12.32
CA GLU A 10 -21.81 -6.83 11.47
C GLU A 10 -21.50 -5.45 12.08
N ARG A 11 -21.48 -5.36 13.41
CA ARG A 11 -21.32 -4.11 14.16
C ARG A 11 -20.11 -3.28 13.69
N ASN A 12 -18.96 -3.93 13.53
CA ASN A 12 -17.73 -3.24 13.14
C ASN A 12 -17.83 -2.68 11.72
N SER A 13 -18.40 -3.43 10.78
CA SER A 13 -18.61 -2.97 9.40
C SER A 13 -19.53 -1.75 9.36
N ARG A 14 -20.63 -1.79 10.12
CA ARG A 14 -21.56 -0.65 10.23
C ARG A 14 -20.92 0.57 10.87
N LEU A 15 -20.10 0.39 11.91
CA LEU A 15 -19.38 1.48 12.55
C LEU A 15 -18.35 2.12 11.62
N VAL A 16 -17.65 1.31 10.81
CA VAL A 16 -16.73 1.82 9.77
C VAL A 16 -17.51 2.68 8.79
N ASN A 17 -18.63 2.17 8.26
CA ASN A 17 -19.48 2.94 7.33
C ASN A 17 -20.01 4.23 7.96
N TYR A 18 -20.48 4.17 9.21
CA TYR A 18 -20.96 5.33 9.95
C TYR A 18 -19.86 6.41 10.09
N VAL A 19 -18.64 6.00 10.44
CA VAL A 19 -17.49 6.91 10.52
C VAL A 19 -17.18 7.49 9.15
N CYS A 20 -17.07 6.68 8.10
CA CYS A 20 -16.79 7.19 6.75
C CYS A 20 -17.85 8.19 6.26
N THR A 21 -19.14 7.91 6.49
CA THR A 21 -20.25 8.81 6.11
C THR A 21 -20.27 10.08 6.95
N LYS A 22 -20.04 9.99 8.27
CA LYS A 22 -20.09 11.15 9.16
C LYS A 22 -18.95 12.13 8.96
N PHE A 23 -17.76 11.63 8.62
CA PHE A 23 -16.57 12.44 8.43
C PHE A 23 -16.29 12.78 6.97
N SER A 24 -17.26 12.57 6.06
CA SER A 24 -17.15 12.88 4.62
C SER A 24 -15.87 12.33 3.98
N ALA A 25 -15.44 11.14 4.43
CA ALA A 25 -14.20 10.53 4.01
C ALA A 25 -14.47 9.67 2.78
N THR A 26 -14.75 10.32 1.65
CA THR A 26 -15.07 9.66 0.38
C THR A 26 -13.81 9.10 -0.29
N ASP A 27 -12.65 9.72 -0.05
CA ASP A 27 -11.33 9.32 -0.60
C ASP A 27 -10.43 8.68 0.46
N VAL A 28 -10.95 7.72 1.23
CA VAL A 28 -10.14 6.98 2.19
C VAL A 28 -9.30 5.95 1.44
N THR A 29 -7.98 6.13 1.45
CA THR A 29 -7.04 5.12 0.92
C THR A 29 -7.28 3.75 1.57
N PRO A 30 -7.06 2.63 0.86
CA PRO A 30 -7.25 1.29 1.42
C PRO A 30 -6.51 1.08 2.76
N ASP A 31 -5.33 1.68 2.90
CA ASP A 31 -4.54 1.63 4.13
C ASP A 31 -5.19 2.39 5.30
N THR A 32 -5.74 3.58 5.03
CA THR A 32 -6.47 4.35 6.03
C THR A 32 -7.74 3.61 6.45
N GLN A 33 -8.45 2.98 5.50
CA GLN A 33 -9.61 2.15 5.80
C GLN A 33 -9.24 0.95 6.69
N LYS A 34 -8.09 0.31 6.44
CA LYS A 34 -7.56 -0.78 7.26
C LYS A 34 -7.24 -0.31 8.69
N LYS A 35 -6.61 0.87 8.84
CA LYS A 35 -6.34 1.49 10.15
C LYS A 35 -7.62 1.77 10.94
N ILE A 36 -8.64 2.33 10.28
CA ILE A 36 -9.96 2.58 10.87
C ILE A 36 -10.60 1.28 11.34
N LYS A 37 -10.62 0.23 10.50
CA LYS A 37 -11.16 -1.09 10.84
C LYS A 37 -10.49 -1.68 12.08
N LEU A 38 -9.15 -1.62 12.15
CA LEU A 38 -8.39 -2.13 13.30
C LEU A 38 -8.72 -1.37 14.59
N LYS A 39 -8.76 -0.03 14.54
CA LYS A 39 -9.10 0.78 15.71
C LYS A 39 -10.53 0.53 16.18
N ILE A 40 -11.49 0.48 15.26
CA ILE A 40 -12.90 0.16 15.58
C ILE A 40 -13.01 -1.23 16.20
N SER A 41 -12.30 -2.23 15.68
CA SER A 41 -12.29 -3.58 16.27
C SER A 41 -11.77 -3.56 17.72
N SER A 42 -10.63 -2.90 17.95
CA SER A 42 -10.05 -2.74 19.29
C SER A 42 -11.00 -2.03 20.27
N VAL A 43 -11.59 -0.92 19.83
CA VAL A 43 -12.56 -0.14 20.61
C VAL A 43 -13.82 -0.93 20.89
N SER A 44 -14.34 -1.68 19.92
CA SER A 44 -15.49 -2.55 20.08
C SER A 44 -15.27 -3.62 21.15
N SER A 45 -14.09 -4.22 21.20
CA SER A 45 -13.73 -5.19 22.23
C SER A 45 -13.69 -4.56 23.62
N LYS A 46 -13.11 -3.35 23.74
CA LYS A 46 -13.13 -2.59 24.99
C LYS A 46 -14.56 -2.23 25.43
N PHE A 47 -15.41 -1.82 24.49
CA PHE A 47 -16.83 -1.57 24.76
C PHE A 47 -17.53 -2.83 25.27
N SER A 48 -17.35 -3.98 24.63
CA SER A 48 -17.95 -5.24 25.09
C SER A 48 -17.56 -5.56 26.53
N LYS A 49 -16.27 -5.48 26.86
CA LYS A 49 -15.77 -5.77 28.21
C LYS A 49 -16.36 -4.83 29.26
N LYS A 50 -16.31 -3.52 29.02
CA LYS A 50 -16.84 -2.52 29.94
C LYS A 50 -18.37 -2.59 30.05
N TRP A 51 -19.05 -2.99 28.98
CA TRP A 51 -20.51 -3.17 28.95
C TRP A 51 -20.95 -4.37 29.80
N THR A 52 -20.20 -5.47 29.77
CA THR A 52 -20.47 -6.63 30.64
C THR A 52 -20.14 -6.32 32.11
N GLU A 53 -19.07 -5.57 32.38
CA GLU A 53 -18.70 -5.12 33.75
C GLU A 53 -19.75 -4.22 34.41
N THR A 54 -20.64 -3.60 33.62
CA THR A 54 -21.71 -2.74 34.12
C THR A 54 -23.06 -3.47 34.13
N ASN A 55 -23.07 -4.81 34.03
CA ASN A 55 -24.27 -5.63 33.89
C ASN A 55 -25.20 -5.14 32.77
N MET A 56 -24.63 -4.61 31.69
CA MET A 56 -25.39 -4.11 30.53
C MET A 56 -26.42 -3.01 30.86
N MET A 57 -26.22 -2.27 31.96
CA MET A 57 -27.05 -1.12 32.35
C MET A 57 -26.46 0.17 31.75
N ILE A 58 -27.25 0.88 30.94
CA ILE A 58 -26.82 2.07 30.20
C ILE A 58 -26.31 3.16 31.13
N GLU A 59 -27.14 3.55 32.11
CA GLU A 59 -26.79 4.63 33.04
C GLU A 59 -25.52 4.32 33.83
N ARG A 60 -25.40 3.07 34.32
CA ARG A 60 -24.19 2.61 35.02
C ARG A 60 -22.98 2.63 34.10
N PHE A 61 -23.14 2.24 32.84
CA PHE A 61 -22.07 2.27 31.86
C PHE A 61 -21.59 3.70 31.59
N LEU A 62 -22.52 4.62 31.30
CA LEU A 62 -22.22 6.02 31.00
C LEU A 62 -21.58 6.71 32.20
N ASN A 63 -22.11 6.51 33.40
CA ASN A 63 -21.58 7.14 34.62
C ASN A 63 -20.21 6.57 35.01
N LYS A 64 -20.05 5.24 35.03
CA LYS A 64 -18.80 4.59 35.44
C LYS A 64 -17.66 4.79 34.45
N ASN A 65 -17.97 4.90 33.16
CA ASN A 65 -16.97 5.01 32.10
C ASN A 65 -16.92 6.40 31.47
N ARG A 66 -17.50 7.43 32.09
CA ARG A 66 -17.58 8.79 31.54
C ARG A 66 -16.21 9.33 31.12
N SER A 67 -15.24 9.30 32.03
CA SER A 67 -13.87 9.76 31.77
C SER A 67 -13.18 8.97 30.66
N TRP A 68 -13.50 7.68 30.54
CA TRP A 68 -12.97 6.85 29.45
C TRP A 68 -13.62 7.16 28.11
N LEU A 69 -14.92 7.49 28.09
CA LEU A 69 -15.66 7.91 26.89
C LEU A 69 -15.18 9.28 26.37
N GLU A 70 -14.79 10.17 27.26
CA GLU A 70 -14.24 11.50 26.94
C GLU A 70 -12.72 11.47 26.70
N GLY A 71 -12.06 10.35 27.03
CA GLY A 71 -10.61 10.22 27.00
C GLY A 71 -10.00 10.01 25.61
N ALA A 72 -8.68 10.25 25.52
CA ALA A 72 -7.86 10.10 24.32
C ALA A 72 -7.85 8.66 23.74
N ASP A 73 -8.24 7.68 24.54
CA ASP A 73 -8.29 6.26 24.15
C ASP A 73 -9.19 5.99 22.94
N LEU A 74 -10.27 6.78 22.81
CA LEU A 74 -11.23 6.72 21.72
C LEU A 74 -10.88 7.67 20.56
N GLN A 75 -9.91 8.57 20.76
CA GLN A 75 -9.40 9.43 19.70
C GLN A 75 -8.47 8.61 18.79
N PHE A 76 -8.57 8.86 17.49
CA PHE A 76 -7.60 8.40 16.52
C PHE A 76 -7.45 9.46 15.44
N TYR A 77 -6.21 9.76 15.12
CA TYR A 77 -5.89 10.75 14.10
C TYR A 77 -5.81 10.03 12.75
N LEU A 78 -6.66 10.43 11.83
CA LEU A 78 -6.48 10.10 10.43
C LEU A 78 -5.56 11.16 9.86
N GLN A 79 -4.32 10.79 9.55
CA GLN A 79 -3.52 11.59 8.65
C GLN A 79 -4.19 11.48 7.29
N MET A 80 -5.05 12.44 6.98
CA MET A 80 -5.41 12.71 5.61
C MET A 80 -4.15 13.24 4.97
N GLU A 81 -3.44 12.38 4.24
CA GLU A 81 -2.42 12.83 3.32
C GLU A 81 -3.15 13.71 2.31
N HIS A 82 -3.17 15.01 2.56
CA HIS A 82 -3.43 15.96 1.50
C HIS A 82 -2.39 15.66 0.42
N PRO A 83 -2.78 15.55 -0.86
CA PRO A 83 -1.81 15.47 -1.93
C PRO A 83 -0.95 16.73 -1.82
N CYS A 84 0.24 16.57 -1.23
CA CYS A 84 1.24 17.60 -1.27
C CYS A 84 1.54 17.76 -2.76
N PRO A 85 1.38 18.95 -3.35
CA PRO A 85 1.87 19.16 -4.71
C PRO A 85 3.35 18.81 -4.64
N THR A 86 3.71 17.67 -5.23
CA THR A 86 5.09 17.20 -5.25
C THR A 86 5.89 18.34 -5.84
N SER A 87 6.72 18.99 -5.02
CA SER A 87 7.74 19.93 -5.48
C SER A 87 8.87 19.20 -6.21
N SER A 88 8.59 18.02 -6.78
CA SER A 88 9.35 17.43 -7.86
C SER A 88 9.14 18.28 -9.12
N THR A 89 9.70 19.49 -9.09
CA THR A 89 10.35 20.01 -10.29
C THR A 89 11.24 18.87 -10.79
N GLY A 90 11.05 18.46 -12.04
CA GLY A 90 11.72 17.32 -12.66
C GLY A 90 13.23 17.31 -12.40
N SER A 91 13.61 16.70 -11.28
CA SER A 91 14.99 16.46 -10.94
C SER A 91 15.40 15.30 -11.84
N ASN A 92 16.05 15.61 -12.95
CA ASN A 92 16.78 14.63 -13.77
C ASN A 92 17.96 13.98 -13.01
N ARG A 93 18.03 14.13 -11.68
CA ARG A 93 19.01 13.42 -10.86
C ARG A 93 18.41 12.09 -10.44
N PRO A 94 19.05 10.96 -10.76
CA PRO A 94 18.62 9.67 -10.23
C PRO A 94 18.77 9.70 -8.70
N GLU A 95 17.66 9.77 -7.98
CA GLU A 95 17.67 9.55 -6.53
C GLU A 95 17.97 8.06 -6.26
N GLY A 96 18.94 7.80 -5.40
CA GLY A 96 19.32 6.46 -4.94
C GLY A 96 20.77 6.06 -5.21
N ARG A 97 21.11 4.82 -4.85
CA ARG A 97 22.44 4.24 -5.10
C ARG A 97 22.69 4.19 -6.62
N PRO A 98 23.87 4.61 -7.11
CA PRO A 98 24.22 4.48 -8.52
C PRO A 98 23.96 3.06 -9.02
N LYS A 99 23.21 2.94 -10.12
CA LYS A 99 22.96 1.65 -10.76
C LYS A 99 24.30 1.10 -11.25
N LYS A 100 24.58 -0.17 -10.95
CA LYS A 100 25.69 -0.88 -11.59
C LYS A 100 25.51 -0.87 -13.10
N LYS A 101 26.64 -0.83 -13.82
CA LYS A 101 26.69 -1.03 -15.27
C LYS A 101 26.00 -2.34 -15.64
N PHE A 102 25.47 -2.42 -16.86
CA PHE A 102 24.74 -3.59 -17.29
C PHE A 102 25.64 -4.83 -17.19
N GLU A 103 26.88 -4.74 -17.68
CA GLU A 103 27.87 -5.82 -17.74
C GLU A 103 28.17 -6.42 -16.35
N GLU A 104 28.30 -5.56 -15.34
CA GLU A 104 28.64 -5.91 -13.95
C GLU A 104 27.45 -6.41 -13.11
N SER A 105 26.23 -6.37 -13.67
CA SER A 105 25.01 -6.77 -12.97
C SER A 105 24.79 -8.29 -13.04
N SER A 106 24.17 -8.87 -12.01
CA SER A 106 23.76 -10.28 -12.03
C SER A 106 22.64 -10.53 -13.04
N PHE A 107 22.47 -11.77 -13.46
CA PHE A 107 21.39 -12.14 -14.40
C PHE A 107 20.00 -11.73 -13.91
N ILE A 108 19.75 -11.91 -12.60
CA ILE A 108 18.49 -11.52 -11.95
C ILE A 108 18.20 -10.02 -12.16
N THR A 109 19.23 -9.17 -12.12
CA THR A 109 19.09 -7.72 -12.35
C THR A 109 19.07 -7.34 -13.83
N LYS A 110 19.72 -8.13 -14.71
CA LYS A 110 19.73 -7.92 -16.16
C LYS A 110 18.40 -8.26 -16.81
N LYS A 111 17.76 -9.36 -16.38
CA LYS A 111 16.50 -9.86 -16.96
C LYS A 111 15.40 -8.79 -17.10
N PRO A 112 15.00 -8.06 -16.04
CA PRO A 112 13.96 -7.04 -16.16
C PRO A 112 14.40 -5.82 -16.99
N ARG A 113 15.69 -5.63 -17.27
CA ARG A 113 16.19 -4.51 -18.10
C ARG A 113 16.12 -4.81 -19.61
N VAL A 114 15.85 -6.06 -20.00
CA VAL A 114 15.73 -6.49 -21.40
C VAL A 114 14.35 -7.08 -21.70
N GLU A 115 13.41 -7.00 -20.75
CA GLU A 115 12.08 -7.57 -20.84
C GLU A 115 11.26 -6.89 -21.94
N ASP A 116 11.43 -5.58 -22.11
CA ASP A 116 10.88 -4.79 -23.20
C ASP A 116 11.32 -5.30 -24.59
N LEU A 117 12.59 -5.73 -24.72
CA LEU A 117 13.10 -6.31 -25.95
C LEU A 117 12.46 -7.66 -26.26
N LEU A 118 12.18 -8.46 -25.21
CA LEU A 118 11.53 -9.76 -25.34
C LEU A 118 10.04 -9.64 -25.69
N GLU A 119 9.38 -8.60 -25.22
CA GLU A 119 7.97 -8.33 -25.55
C GLU A 119 7.80 -7.72 -26.95
N SER A 120 8.75 -6.89 -27.38
CA SER A 120 8.63 -6.11 -28.62
C SER A 120 9.18 -6.81 -29.87
N ARG A 121 10.04 -7.82 -29.72
CA ARG A 121 10.74 -8.46 -30.85
C ARG A 121 10.72 -9.97 -30.77
N SER A 122 10.71 -10.61 -31.94
CA SER A 122 10.82 -12.06 -32.05
C SER A 122 12.24 -12.57 -31.74
N ALA A 123 12.36 -13.84 -31.35
CA ALA A 123 13.66 -14.46 -31.07
C ALA A 123 14.61 -14.41 -32.28
N ILE A 124 14.08 -14.53 -33.51
CA ILE A 124 14.88 -14.46 -34.74
C ILE A 124 15.45 -13.05 -34.92
N GLU A 125 14.63 -12.02 -34.75
CA GLU A 125 15.08 -10.62 -34.83
C GLU A 125 16.14 -10.31 -33.76
N LEU A 126 15.99 -10.82 -32.55
CA LEU A 126 16.96 -10.63 -31.46
C LEU A 126 18.30 -11.33 -31.76
N THR A 127 18.26 -12.53 -32.35
CA THR A 127 19.47 -13.26 -32.77
C THR A 127 20.21 -12.52 -33.87
N VAL A 128 19.50 -12.02 -34.89
CA VAL A 128 20.11 -11.23 -35.97
C VAL A 128 20.67 -9.91 -35.42
N ALA A 129 19.94 -9.23 -34.53
CA ALA A 129 20.42 -8.01 -33.89
C ALA A 129 21.72 -8.25 -33.09
N ALA A 130 21.79 -9.37 -32.36
CA ALA A 130 22.99 -9.77 -31.63
C ALA A 130 24.17 -10.08 -32.57
N GLU A 131 23.92 -10.75 -33.71
CA GLU A 131 24.95 -10.98 -34.73
C GLU A 131 25.51 -9.65 -35.28
N VAL A 132 24.62 -8.76 -35.71
CA VAL A 132 25.00 -7.47 -36.30
C VAL A 132 25.79 -6.61 -35.30
N ALA A 133 25.33 -6.52 -34.05
CA ALA A 133 26.03 -5.78 -33.00
C ALA A 133 27.47 -6.29 -32.81
N ASN A 134 27.66 -7.61 -32.74
CA ASN A 134 29.00 -8.21 -32.61
C ASN A 134 29.89 -7.96 -33.83
N ARG A 135 29.34 -7.93 -35.05
CA ARG A 135 30.11 -7.59 -36.26
C ARG A 135 30.57 -6.13 -36.24
N LEU A 136 29.72 -5.22 -35.79
CA LEU A 136 30.04 -3.78 -35.68
C LEU A 136 31.13 -3.52 -34.63
N GLU A 137 31.11 -4.28 -33.53
CA GLU A 137 32.17 -4.25 -32.52
C GLU A 137 33.48 -4.94 -32.96
N GLY A 138 33.50 -5.55 -34.16
CA GLY A 138 34.67 -6.26 -34.69
C GLY A 138 34.81 -7.71 -34.23
N ASN A 139 33.87 -8.21 -33.43
CA ASN A 139 33.83 -9.56 -32.87
C ASN A 139 33.30 -10.60 -33.88
N LYS A 140 33.98 -10.73 -35.03
CA LYS A 140 33.55 -11.58 -36.16
C LYS A 140 33.35 -13.05 -35.76
N ASN A 141 34.23 -13.59 -34.91
CA ASN A 141 34.17 -14.98 -34.47
C ASN A 141 32.93 -15.27 -33.61
N ILE A 142 32.54 -14.32 -32.75
CA ILE A 142 31.34 -14.44 -31.90
C ILE A 142 30.09 -14.33 -32.75
N ALA A 143 30.07 -13.37 -33.68
CA ALA A 143 28.96 -13.21 -34.62
C ALA A 143 28.70 -14.50 -35.44
N THR A 144 29.76 -15.18 -35.90
CA THR A 144 29.59 -16.45 -36.63
C THR A 144 29.04 -17.58 -35.76
N SER A 145 29.25 -17.55 -34.45
CA SER A 145 28.74 -18.57 -33.51
C SER A 145 27.31 -18.31 -33.02
N ILE A 146 26.81 -17.07 -33.14
CA ILE A 146 25.42 -16.70 -32.81
C ILE A 146 24.43 -17.16 -33.89
N LYS A 147 24.94 -17.43 -35.10
CA LYS A 147 24.15 -17.85 -36.25
C LYS A 147 23.41 -19.16 -35.96
N VAL A 148 22.08 -19.12 -36.03
CA VAL A 148 21.18 -20.30 -36.01
C VAL A 148 21.04 -20.85 -37.42
#